data_AF-A0A2X3K8W0-F1
#
_entry.id   AF-A0A2X3K8W0-F1
#
_cell.length_a   1.000
_cell.length_b   1.000
_cell.length_c   1.000
_cell.angle_alpha   90.00
_cell.angle_beta   90.00
_cell.angle_gamma   90.00
#
_symmetry.space_group_name_H-M   'P 1'
#
loop_
_entity.id
_entity.type
_entity.pdbx_description
1 polymer ?
#
loop_
_entity_poly.entity_id
_entity_poly.type
_entity_poly.pdbx_seq_one_letter_code
_entity_poly.pdbx_strand_id
1 'polypeptide(L)'
;MNLMTTITGVVLAGGKARRMGGVDKGLLELNGKPLWQHVADALMTQLSHVVVNANRHQEIYQASGLKVIEDSLADYPGPLAGMLSVMQAGSRRVVFVLSVRYSLYSRGFSSPA
;
A
#
# COMPACT_ATOMS: atom_id res chain seq x y z
N MET A 1 6.02 -18.22 -22.09
CA MET A 1 5.05 -17.25 -21.53
C MET A 1 5.78 -16.40 -20.50
N ASN A 2 5.91 -15.10 -20.75
CA ASN A 2 6.62 -14.17 -19.88
C ASN A 2 5.73 -13.87 -18.66
N LEU A 3 6.15 -14.26 -17.46
CA LEU A 3 5.39 -14.07 -16.21
C LEU A 3 5.16 -12.59 -15.85
N MET A 4 5.95 -11.68 -16.44
CA MET A 4 5.95 -10.25 -16.10
C MET A 4 4.65 -9.50 -16.42
N THR A 5 3.82 -10.00 -17.34
CA THR A 5 2.54 -9.36 -17.72
C THR A 5 1.30 -9.97 -17.04
N THR A 6 1.45 -10.96 -16.16
CA THR A 6 0.27 -11.64 -15.57
C THR A 6 0.03 -11.34 -14.10
N ILE A 7 1.02 -10.79 -13.38
CA ILE A 7 0.94 -10.60 -11.92
C ILE A 7 0.86 -9.12 -11.58
N THR A 8 -0.18 -8.73 -10.84
CA THR A 8 -0.32 -7.39 -10.27
C THR A 8 0.33 -7.34 -8.90
N GLY A 9 1.27 -6.42 -8.69
CA GLY A 9 1.82 -6.09 -7.39
C GLY A 9 0.89 -5.12 -6.65
N VAL A 10 0.66 -5.36 -5.37
CA VAL A 10 -0.24 -4.54 -4.56
C VAL A 10 0.44 -4.11 -3.28
N VAL A 11 0.56 -2.79 -3.10
CA VAL A 11 0.93 -2.19 -1.83
C VAL A 11 -0.33 -1.99 -1.00
N LEU A 12 -0.46 -2.71 0.11
CA LEU A 12 -1.56 -2.52 1.06
C LEU A 12 -1.18 -1.40 2.04
N ALA A 13 -1.51 -0.15 1.69
CA ALA A 13 -1.31 1.04 2.51
C ALA A 13 -2.57 1.42 3.33
N GLY A 14 -3.70 0.74 3.08
CA GLY A 14 -4.98 0.96 3.74
C GLY A 14 -5.14 0.31 5.12
N GLY A 15 -6.03 0.90 5.93
CA GLY A 15 -6.51 0.35 7.20
C GLY A 15 -6.94 1.44 8.18
N LYS A 16 -7.86 1.12 9.10
CA LYS A 16 -8.46 2.13 10.02
C LYS A 16 -7.48 2.74 11.04
N ALA A 17 -6.20 2.35 11.07
CA ALA A 17 -5.17 2.82 12.01
C ALA A 17 -5.60 2.89 13.50
N ARG A 18 -6.62 2.11 13.91
CA ARG A 18 -7.26 2.19 15.24
C ARG A 18 -6.30 1.94 16.41
N ARG A 19 -5.21 1.21 16.17
CA ARG A 19 -4.21 0.85 17.18
C ARG A 19 -2.93 1.71 17.12
N MET A 20 -2.86 2.74 16.27
CA MET A 20 -1.69 3.63 16.12
C MET A 20 -2.08 5.11 15.98
N GLY A 21 -3.04 5.56 16.78
CA GLY A 21 -3.34 6.99 16.93
C GLY A 21 -3.79 7.70 15.64
N GLY A 22 -4.32 6.97 14.66
CA GLY A 22 -4.80 7.56 13.40
C GLY A 22 -3.71 7.83 12.35
N VAL A 23 -2.42 7.64 12.67
CA VAL A 23 -1.32 7.89 11.72
C VAL A 23 -1.43 6.95 10.52
N ASP A 24 -1.28 7.50 9.32
CA ASP A 24 -1.14 6.71 8.11
C ASP A 24 0.29 6.19 8.00
N LYS A 25 0.46 4.89 8.23
CA LYS A 25 1.79 4.27 8.29
C LYS A 25 2.46 4.20 6.94
N GLY A 26 1.68 4.17 5.85
CA GLY A 26 2.26 4.18 4.51
C GLY A 26 3.12 5.43 4.31
N LEU A 27 2.66 6.55 4.85
CA LEU A 27 3.29 7.87 4.73
C LEU A 27 4.45 8.13 5.70
N LEU A 28 4.73 7.22 6.64
CA LEU A 28 5.91 7.36 7.50
C LEU A 28 7.17 7.27 6.65
N GLU A 29 8.13 8.16 6.89
CA GLU A 29 9.33 8.26 6.07
C GLU A 29 10.49 7.46 6.65
N LEU A 30 10.98 6.47 5.90
CA LEU A 30 12.29 5.86 6.14
C LEU A 30 13.31 6.56 5.25
N ASN A 31 14.31 7.22 5.85
CA ASN A 31 15.36 7.95 5.12
C ASN A 31 14.80 8.97 4.11
N GLY A 32 13.79 9.75 4.53
CA GLY A 32 13.16 10.80 3.70
C GLY A 32 12.27 10.29 2.57
N LYS A 33 11.90 8.99 2.59
CA LYS A 33 11.00 8.40 1.59
C LYS A 33 9.90 7.59 2.27
N PRO A 34 8.63 7.75 1.86
CA PRO A 34 7.51 7.02 2.45
C PRO A 34 7.69 5.50 2.38
N LEU A 35 7.33 4.80 3.46
CA LEU A 35 7.38 3.34 3.55
C LEU A 35 6.65 2.66 2.40
N TRP A 36 5.47 3.18 2.03
CA TRP A 36 4.69 2.64 0.94
C TRP A 36 5.46 2.70 -0.40
N GLN A 37 6.21 3.78 -0.63
CA GLN A 37 6.98 4.00 -1.87
C GLN A 37 8.20 3.07 -1.93
N HIS A 38 8.85 2.77 -0.80
CA HIS A 38 9.92 1.74 -0.77
C HIS A 38 9.41 0.38 -1.26
N VAL A 39 8.22 -0.02 -0.81
CA VAL A 39 7.58 -1.26 -1.25
C VAL A 39 7.18 -1.20 -2.71
N ALA A 40 6.57 -0.09 -3.14
CA ALA A 40 6.16 0.11 -4.53
C ALA A 40 7.35 -0.02 -5.48
N ASP A 41 8.47 0.65 -5.17
CA ASP A 41 9.67 0.64 -5.99
C ASP A 41 10.26 -0.77 -6.10
N ALA A 42 10.32 -1.50 -4.98
CA ALA A 42 10.77 -2.90 -5.00
C ALA A 42 9.89 -3.76 -5.91
N LEU A 43 8.56 -3.61 -5.85
CA LEU A 43 7.63 -4.33 -6.73
C LEU A 43 7.80 -3.95 -8.20
N MET A 44 7.99 -2.67 -8.51
CA MET A 44 8.16 -2.18 -9.88
C MET A 44 9.43 -2.70 -10.55
N THR A 45 10.47 -3.10 -9.79
CA THR A 45 11.64 -3.76 -10.37
C THR A 45 11.35 -5.17 -10.92
N GLN A 46 10.27 -5.80 -10.48
CA GLN A 46 9.94 -7.20 -10.80
C GLN A 46 8.63 -7.34 -11.60
N LEU A 47 7.73 -6.37 -11.49
CA LEU A 47 6.36 -6.44 -11.99
C LEU A 47 6.05 -5.24 -12.89
N SER A 48 5.42 -5.49 -14.04
CA SER A 48 4.98 -4.43 -14.96
C SER A 48 3.74 -3.68 -14.48
N HIS A 49 2.99 -4.24 -13.52
CA HIS A 49 1.75 -3.67 -13.01
C HIS A 49 1.78 -3.61 -11.49
N VAL A 50 1.78 -2.39 -10.94
CA VAL A 50 1.74 -2.14 -9.49
C VAL A 50 0.61 -1.17 -9.18
N VAL A 51 -0.13 -1.46 -8.12
CA VAL A 51 -1.23 -0.63 -7.61
C VAL A 51 -1.08 -0.43 -6.12
N VAL A 52 -1.68 0.65 -5.60
CA VAL A 52 -1.72 0.95 -4.17
C VAL A 52 -3.15 0.81 -3.69
N ASN A 53 -3.38 0.06 -2.62
CA ASN A 53 -4.66 0.08 -1.92
C ASN A 53 -4.56 1.02 -0.73
N ALA A 54 -5.35 2.09 -0.72
CA ALA A 54 -5.37 3.12 0.32
C ALA A 54 -6.78 3.67 0.49
N ASN A 55 -7.18 3.95 1.73
CA ASN A 55 -8.51 4.44 2.09
C ASN A 55 -8.50 5.88 2.64
N ARG A 56 -7.31 6.50 2.66
CA ARG A 56 -7.04 7.84 3.20
C ARG A 56 -5.89 8.45 2.39
N HIS A 57 -5.81 9.78 2.36
CA HIS A 57 -4.74 10.52 1.69
C HIS A 57 -4.53 10.11 0.22
N GLN A 58 -5.61 9.80 -0.50
CA GLN A 58 -5.61 9.27 -1.86
C GLN A 58 -4.77 10.17 -2.79
N GLU A 59 -4.88 11.48 -2.66
CA GLU A 59 -4.11 12.46 -3.44
C GLU A 59 -2.60 12.28 -3.29
N ILE A 60 -2.11 11.98 -2.07
CA ILE A 60 -0.68 11.77 -1.81
C ILE A 60 -0.19 10.50 -2.52
N TYR A 61 -0.97 9.42 -2.48
CA TYR A 61 -0.63 8.18 -3.17
C TYR A 61 -0.75 8.33 -4.70
N GLN A 62 -1.76 9.05 -5.19
CA GLN A 62 -1.97 9.31 -6.61
C GLN A 62 -0.88 10.19 -7.23
N ALA A 63 -0.25 11.06 -6.44
CA ALA A 63 0.87 11.90 -6.89
C ALA A 63 2.07 11.08 -7.41
N SER A 64 2.17 9.80 -7.04
CA SER A 64 3.19 8.89 -7.57
C SER A 64 2.93 8.38 -9.00
N GLY A 65 1.74 8.63 -9.55
CA GLY A 65 1.30 8.10 -10.83
C GLY A 65 0.78 6.66 -10.78
N LEU A 66 0.81 6.00 -9.61
CA LEU A 66 0.24 4.66 -9.45
C LEU A 66 -1.28 4.70 -9.28
N LYS A 67 -1.95 3.66 -9.80
CA LYS A 67 -3.39 3.48 -9.59
C LYS A 67 -3.66 3.21 -8.11
N VAL A 68 -4.53 4.03 -7.53
CA VAL A 68 -5.02 3.86 -6.15
C VAL A 68 -6.38 3.15 -6.17
N ILE A 69 -6.54 2.12 -5.35
CA ILE A 69 -7.78 1.32 -5.19
C ILE A 69 -8.26 1.45 -3.76
N GLU A 70 -9.50 1.88 -3.57
CA GLU A 70 -10.13 1.98 -2.25
C GLU A 70 -10.81 0.67 -1.86
N ASP A 71 -11.00 0.45 -0.57
CA ASP A 71 -11.76 -0.68 -0.06
C ASP A 71 -13.23 -0.54 -0.47
N SER A 72 -13.77 -1.58 -1.09
CA SER A 72 -15.17 -1.69 -1.51
C SER A 72 -16.14 -1.91 -0.33
N LEU A 73 -15.62 -2.33 0.82
CA LEU A 73 -16.40 -2.60 2.03
C LEU A 73 -15.96 -1.67 3.16
N ALA A 74 -16.77 -0.66 3.47
CA ALA A 74 -16.50 0.31 4.55
C ALA A 74 -16.35 -0.35 5.96
N ASP A 75 -16.96 -1.53 6.14
CA ASP A 75 -17.13 -2.17 7.44
C ASP A 75 -16.26 -3.40 7.71
N TYR A 76 -15.42 -3.84 6.76
CA TYR A 76 -14.44 -4.90 7.00
C TYR A 76 -13.06 -4.31 7.30
N PRO A 77 -12.65 -4.17 8.57
CA PRO A 77 -11.36 -3.59 8.88
C PRO A 77 -10.24 -4.61 8.63
N GLY A 78 -9.38 -4.33 7.64
CA GLY A 78 -8.06 -4.94 7.60
C GLY A 78 -7.59 -5.32 6.20
N PRO A 79 -6.41 -5.97 6.12
CA PRO A 79 -5.75 -6.29 4.85
C PRO A 79 -6.60 -7.10 3.88
N LEU A 80 -7.52 -7.93 4.40
CA LEU A 80 -8.40 -8.75 3.57
C LEU A 80 -9.43 -7.94 2.77
N ALA A 81 -9.90 -6.81 3.30
CA ALA A 81 -10.80 -5.92 2.55
C ALA A 81 -10.07 -5.34 1.33
N GLY A 82 -8.86 -4.82 1.53
CA GLY A 82 -8.01 -4.35 0.43
C GLY A 82 -7.68 -5.43 -0.59
N MET A 83 -7.40 -6.67 -0.14
CA MET A 83 -7.20 -7.79 -1.06
C MET A 83 -8.43 -8.05 -1.93
N LEU A 84 -9.61 -8.10 -1.32
CA LEU A 84 -10.87 -8.31 -2.02
C LEU A 84 -11.13 -7.21 -3.05
N SER A 85 -10.93 -5.94 -2.68
CA SER A 85 -11.21 -4.80 -3.56
C SER A 85 -10.28 -4.78 -4.78
N VAL A 86 -9.01 -5.17 -4.63
CA VAL A 86 -8.10 -5.30 -5.76
C VAL A 86 -8.45 -6.48 -6.67
N MET A 87 -8.89 -7.59 -6.09
CA MET A 87 -9.37 -8.74 -6.88
C MET A 87 -10.66 -8.39 -7.65
N GLN A 88 -11.59 -7.66 -7.03
CA GLN A 88 -12.81 -7.15 -7.66
C GLN A 88 -12.52 -6.16 -8.79
N ALA A 89 -11.42 -5.42 -8.71
CA ALA A 89 -10.96 -4.52 -9.77
C ALA A 89 -10.39 -5.24 -11.01
N GLY A 90 -10.44 -6.58 -11.06
CA GLY A 90 -10.10 -7.40 -12.23
C GLY A 90 -8.73 -8.09 -12.17
N SER A 91 -8.02 -7.99 -11.04
CA SER A 91 -6.70 -8.62 -10.89
C SER A 91 -6.83 -10.11 -10.54
N ARG A 92 -6.41 -11.00 -11.43
CA ARG A 92 -6.52 -12.47 -11.25
C ARG A 92 -5.31 -13.14 -10.59
N ARG A 93 -4.09 -12.61 -10.79
CA ARG A 93 -2.88 -13.09 -10.10
C ARG A 93 -2.25 -11.90 -9.41
N VAL A 94 -2.12 -11.99 -8.09
CA VAL A 94 -1.81 -10.82 -7.28
C VAL A 94 -0.78 -11.19 -6.23
N VAL A 95 0.23 -10.35 -6.05
CA VAL A 95 1.15 -10.40 -4.91
C VAL A 95 0.84 -9.21 -4.02
N PHE A 96 0.41 -9.49 -2.79
CA PHE A 96 0.12 -8.49 -1.79
C PHE A 96 1.32 -8.31 -0.87
N VAL A 97 1.77 -7.06 -0.74
CA VAL A 97 2.79 -6.70 0.24
C VAL A 97 2.18 -5.73 1.25
N LEU A 98 2.16 -6.18 2.50
CA LEU A 98 1.79 -5.36 3.65
C LEU A 98 3.01 -4.53 4.06
N SER A 99 2.83 -3.21 4.15
CA SER A 99 3.76 -2.40 4.94
C SER A 99 3.55 -2.74 6.41
N VAL A 100 4.41 -3.61 6.95
CA VAL A 100 4.27 -4.13 8.30
C VAL A 100 4.58 -3.04 9.33
N ARG A 101 3.80 -3.11 10.41
CA ARG A 101 3.90 -2.41 11.70
C ARG A 101 5.34 -2.45 12.26
N TYR A 102 5.88 -1.30 12.66
CA TYR A 102 7.07 -1.25 13.51
C TYR A 102 6.66 -0.98 14.97
N SER A 103 6.93 -1.97 15.82
CA SER A 103 7.12 -1.80 17.26
C SER A 103 8.58 -2.14 17.47
N LEU A 104 9.45 -1.13 17.47
CA LEU A 104 10.80 -1.10 18.07
C LEU A 104 11.52 0.17 17.54
N TYR A 105 12.05 0.98 18.46
CA TYR A 105 13.00 2.07 18.22
C TYR A 105 12.52 3.39 17.59
N SER A 106 12.35 4.36 18.49
CA SER A 106 11.99 5.76 18.35
C SER A 106 13.08 6.67 17.72
N ARG A 107 13.89 6.22 16.76
CA ARG A 107 14.95 7.05 16.17
C ARG A 107 15.07 6.84 14.67
N GLY A 108 14.46 7.71 13.87
CA GLY A 108 14.77 7.79 12.43
C GLY A 108 13.60 8.05 11.47
N PHE A 109 12.36 8.10 11.96
CA PHE A 109 11.19 8.38 11.13
C PHE A 109 10.58 9.73 11.50
N SER A 110 10.48 10.62 10.51
CA SER A 110 9.68 11.85 10.56
C SER A 110 8.28 11.58 9.99
N SER A 111 7.27 12.24 10.56
CA SER A 111 6.02 12.44 9.83
C SER A 111 6.28 13.52 8.77
N PRO A 112 5.77 13.39 7.55
CA PRO A 112 5.69 14.54 6.66
C PRO A 112 4.87 15.64 7.38
N ALA A 113 5.39 16.87 7.32
CA ALA A 113 4.76 18.06 7.88
C ALA A 113 3.56 18.51 7.06
#